data_AF-W2MI10-F1
#
_entry.id   AF-W2MI10-F1
#
_cell.length_a   1.000
_cell.length_b   1.000
_cell.length_c   1.000
_cell.angle_alpha   90.00
_cell.angle_beta   90.00
_cell.angle_gamma   90.00
#
_symmetry.space_group_name_H-M   'P 1'
#
loop_
_entity.id
_entity.type
_entity.pdbx_description
1 polymer ?
#
loop_
_entity_poly.entity_id
_entity_poly.type
_entity_poly.pdbx_seq_one_letter_code
_entity_poly.pdbx_strand_id
1 'polypeptide(L)'
;MSDYTLCNIQAGTPLQEKIILKKDSKSRHENSASNEIQEAQGRGGIFEIRRSELDPLKDLTEDRRYETDSRAFCSVRFSIIQFEGIESVKQIFDMVVFYFSNMEIGVSEKLETLVTVRENDDDSTIEGITQNFLMSTTTGKFVRMESNIIMFSEFYERDDIQCSDCGYGIVVSEFVGVDESYPY
;
A
#
# COMPACT_ATOMS: atom_id res chain seq x y z
N MET A 1 16.87 24.14 -6.75
CA MET A 1 16.02 22.93 -6.66
C MET A 1 16.59 21.97 -7.69
N SER A 2 16.90 20.73 -7.30
CA SER A 2 17.40 19.75 -8.27
C SER A 2 16.22 19.23 -9.11
N ASP A 3 16.46 18.84 -10.36
CA ASP A 3 15.42 18.30 -11.26
C ASP A 3 14.70 17.06 -10.68
N TYR A 4 15.37 16.33 -9.78
CA TYR A 4 14.80 15.27 -8.92
C TYR A 4 13.61 15.70 -8.07
N THR A 5 13.56 16.98 -7.69
CA THR A 5 12.53 17.57 -6.82
C THR A 5 11.20 17.70 -7.56
N LEU A 6 11.24 17.88 -8.89
CA LEU A 6 10.07 18.04 -9.76
C LEU A 6 9.39 16.71 -10.07
N CYS A 7 10.12 15.60 -10.18
CA CYS A 7 9.51 14.29 -10.47
C CYS A 7 8.51 13.87 -9.38
N ASN A 8 8.81 14.13 -8.10
CA ASN A 8 7.90 13.83 -6.99
C ASN A 8 6.70 14.79 -6.88
N ILE A 9 6.78 15.98 -7.48
CA ILE A 9 5.72 17.00 -7.43
C ILE A 9 4.83 16.92 -8.69
N GLN A 10 5.42 16.62 -9.86
CA GLN A 10 4.71 16.40 -11.12
C GLN A 10 4.12 14.99 -11.24
N ALA A 11 4.65 13.98 -10.53
CA ALA A 11 4.00 12.67 -10.43
C ALA A 11 2.80 12.65 -9.46
N GLY A 12 2.59 13.73 -8.69
CA GLY A 12 1.57 13.77 -7.64
C GLY A 12 1.79 12.70 -6.56
N THR A 13 0.90 12.64 -5.57
CA THR A 13 0.51 11.31 -5.07
C THR A 13 0.10 10.50 -6.29
N PRO A 14 0.50 9.22 -6.43
CA PRO A 14 0.09 8.40 -7.56
C PRO A 14 -1.44 8.32 -7.77
N LEU A 15 -2.26 8.82 -6.84
CA LEU A 15 -3.70 8.56 -6.74
C LEU A 15 -4.46 9.89 -6.67
N GLN A 16 -4.47 10.63 -7.77
CA GLN A 16 -5.40 11.77 -7.93
C GLN A 16 -6.85 11.29 -8.12
N GLU A 17 -7.05 10.04 -8.55
CA GLU A 17 -8.38 9.48 -8.75
C GLU A 17 -8.91 8.82 -7.49
N LYS A 18 -10.17 9.15 -7.17
CA LYS A 18 -10.87 8.65 -6.00
C LYS A 18 -11.33 7.22 -6.27
N ILE A 19 -10.89 6.26 -5.44
CA ILE A 19 -11.41 4.89 -5.49
C ILE A 19 -12.88 4.89 -5.05
N ILE A 20 -13.75 4.32 -5.90
CA ILE A 20 -15.20 4.22 -5.66
C ILE A 20 -15.60 2.75 -5.69
N LEU A 21 -15.94 2.21 -4.52
CA LEU A 21 -16.45 0.85 -4.36
C LEU A 21 -17.97 0.84 -4.47
N LYS A 22 -18.46 0.08 -5.45
CA LYS A 22 -19.90 -0.13 -5.66
C LYS A 22 -20.46 -1.13 -4.65
N LYS A 23 -21.78 -1.11 -4.48
CA LYS A 23 -22.52 -2.01 -3.58
C LYS A 23 -22.53 -3.48 -4.04
N ASP A 24 -22.47 -3.70 -5.35
CA ASP A 24 -22.49 -5.05 -5.94
C ASP A 24 -21.13 -5.75 -5.76
N SER A 25 -21.13 -6.94 -5.14
CA SER A 25 -19.90 -7.68 -4.79
C SER A 25 -19.00 -7.97 -6.00
N LYS A 26 -19.58 -8.31 -7.16
CA LYS A 26 -18.79 -8.58 -8.37
C LYS A 26 -18.16 -7.30 -8.93
N SER A 27 -18.97 -6.24 -9.04
CA SER A 27 -18.54 -4.92 -9.53
C SER A 27 -17.59 -4.19 -8.55
N ARG A 28 -17.63 -4.53 -7.26
CA ARG A 28 -16.77 -3.97 -6.20
C ARG A 28 -15.30 -4.32 -6.41
N HIS A 29 -15.03 -5.52 -6.92
CA HIS A 29 -13.67 -6.01 -7.13
C HIS A 29 -13.21 -5.81 -8.59
N GLU A 30 -14.08 -5.99 -9.58
CA GLU A 30 -13.73 -5.87 -11.01
C GLU A 30 -13.30 -4.45 -11.42
N ASN A 31 -13.93 -3.40 -10.87
CA ASN A 31 -13.66 -2.01 -11.27
C ASN A 31 -12.39 -1.44 -10.63
N SER A 32 -11.98 -1.98 -9.48
CA SER A 32 -10.81 -1.53 -8.70
C SER A 32 -9.56 -2.34 -9.07
N ALA A 33 -9.70 -3.65 -9.30
CA ALA A 33 -8.59 -4.55 -9.62
C ALA A 33 -7.87 -4.21 -10.93
N SER A 34 -8.61 -4.06 -12.03
CA SER A 34 -7.98 -4.02 -13.35
C SER A 34 -7.24 -2.71 -13.61
N ASN A 35 -7.75 -1.58 -13.13
CA ASN A 35 -7.12 -0.28 -13.35
C ASN A 35 -5.94 -0.07 -12.41
N GLU A 36 -6.06 -0.46 -11.14
CA GLU A 36 -4.98 -0.26 -10.17
C GLU A 36 -3.85 -1.27 -10.35
N ILE A 37 -4.11 -2.50 -10.81
CA ILE A 37 -3.03 -3.43 -11.20
C ILE A 37 -2.31 -2.92 -12.45
N GLN A 38 -3.02 -2.44 -13.47
CA GLN A 38 -2.39 -1.83 -14.65
C GLN A 38 -1.62 -0.57 -14.30
N GLU A 39 -2.13 0.23 -13.36
CA GLU A 39 -1.41 1.40 -12.85
C GLU A 39 -0.21 1.00 -11.99
N ALA A 40 -0.33 -0.01 -11.12
CA ALA A 40 0.76 -0.59 -10.33
C ALA A 40 1.86 -1.17 -11.21
N GLN A 41 1.50 -1.81 -12.33
CA GLN A 41 2.42 -2.25 -13.38
C GLN A 41 3.10 -1.05 -14.06
N GLY A 42 2.34 0.01 -14.39
CA GLY A 42 2.91 1.30 -14.83
C GLY A 42 3.85 1.94 -13.80
N ARG A 43 3.56 1.76 -12.50
CA ARG A 43 4.38 2.20 -11.36
C ARG A 43 5.59 1.30 -11.10
N GLY A 44 5.60 0.05 -11.58
CA GLY A 44 6.82 -0.72 -11.77
C GLY A 44 7.85 0.09 -12.55
N GLY A 45 7.40 0.85 -13.56
CA GLY A 45 8.20 1.86 -14.26
C GLY A 45 8.67 3.02 -13.38
N ILE A 46 7.88 3.50 -12.40
CA ILE A 46 8.31 4.53 -11.43
C ILE A 46 9.42 3.98 -10.51
N PHE A 47 9.28 2.73 -10.07
CA PHE A 47 10.33 2.06 -9.30
C PHE A 47 11.58 1.86 -10.15
N GLU A 48 11.46 1.46 -11.42
CA GLU A 48 12.59 1.31 -12.35
C GLU A 48 13.30 2.65 -12.61
N ILE A 49 12.54 3.74 -12.82
CA ILE A 49 13.09 5.09 -13.01
C ILE A 49 13.87 5.51 -11.76
N ARG A 50 13.30 5.36 -10.56
CA ARG A 50 14.00 5.70 -9.30
C ARG A 50 15.18 4.78 -9.00
N ARG A 51 15.07 3.49 -9.32
CA ARG A 51 16.11 2.49 -9.06
C ARG A 51 17.29 2.62 -10.03
N SER A 52 17.09 3.19 -11.22
CA SER A 52 18.16 3.35 -12.21
C SER A 52 19.34 4.21 -11.73
N GLU A 53 19.11 5.11 -10.78
CA GLU A 53 20.14 5.99 -10.20
C GLU A 53 20.58 5.58 -8.77
N LEU A 54 19.96 4.55 -8.19
CA LEU A 54 20.16 4.15 -6.81
C LEU A 54 20.75 2.74 -6.73
N ASP A 55 21.69 2.54 -5.82
CA ASP A 55 22.24 1.22 -5.52
C ASP A 55 21.25 0.45 -4.63
N PRO A 56 20.57 -0.59 -5.14
CA PRO A 56 19.53 -1.29 -4.40
C PRO A 56 20.08 -2.19 -3.28
N LEU A 57 21.40 -2.33 -3.16
CA LEU A 57 22.06 -3.08 -2.08
C LEU A 57 22.45 -2.19 -0.91
N LYS A 58 22.17 -0.88 -0.99
CA LYS A 58 22.40 0.06 0.09
C LYS A 58 21.09 0.49 0.70
N ASP A 59 21.04 0.45 2.02
CA ASP A 59 19.93 1.03 2.75
C ASP A 59 19.82 2.53 2.45
N LEU A 60 18.59 2.97 2.22
CA LEU A 60 18.27 4.36 1.96
C LEU A 60 16.95 4.70 2.62
N THR A 61 16.84 5.89 3.20
CA THR A 61 15.56 6.44 3.64
C THR A 61 15.52 7.92 3.34
N GLU A 62 14.46 8.34 2.67
CA GLU A 62 14.12 9.74 2.42
C GLU A 62 12.75 10.04 3.05
N ASP A 63 12.67 11.12 3.83
CA ASP A 63 11.43 11.62 4.42
C ASP A 63 11.29 13.10 4.07
N ARG A 64 10.13 13.46 3.50
CA ARG A 64 9.78 14.83 3.16
C ARG A 64 8.46 15.18 3.81
N ARG A 65 8.46 16.28 4.57
CA ARG A 65 7.26 16.84 5.20
C ARG A 65 7.10 18.27 4.72
N TYR A 66 5.90 18.62 4.29
CA TYR A 66 5.60 19.94 3.77
C TYR A 66 4.14 20.29 4.00
N GLU A 67 3.87 21.59 4.08
CA GLU A 67 2.52 22.13 4.13
C GLU A 67 2.13 22.58 2.72
N THR A 68 0.92 22.22 2.28
CA THR A 68 0.39 22.67 1.00
C THR A 68 -0.14 24.10 1.11
N ASP A 69 -0.41 24.75 -0.04
CA ASP A 69 -1.06 26.06 -0.06
C ASP A 69 -2.46 26.03 0.61
N SER A 70 -3.09 24.85 0.67
CA SER A 70 -4.34 24.61 1.40
C SER A 70 -4.17 24.37 2.91
N ARG A 71 -2.96 24.53 3.45
CA ARG A 71 -2.57 24.23 4.84
C ARG A 71 -2.72 22.76 5.24
N ALA A 72 -2.77 21.87 4.26
CA ALA A 72 -2.74 20.44 4.52
C ALA A 72 -1.30 20.04 4.85
N PHE A 73 -1.13 19.25 5.90
CA PHE A 73 0.16 18.67 6.23
C PHE A 73 0.36 17.38 5.42
N CYS A 74 1.41 17.33 4.61
CA CYS A 74 1.74 16.18 3.78
C CYS A 74 3.09 15.60 4.19
N SER A 75 3.19 14.28 4.14
CA SER A 75 4.43 13.53 4.37
C SER A 75 4.62 12.50 3.28
N VAL A 76 5.81 12.43 2.70
CA VAL A 76 6.18 11.43 1.69
C VAL A 76 7.46 10.75 2.16
N ARG A 77 7.44 9.42 2.20
CA ARG A 77 8.59 8.59 2.58
C ARG A 77 8.93 7.62 1.46
N PHE A 78 10.23 7.48 1.19
CA PHE A 78 10.79 6.45 0.32
C PHE A 78 11.90 5.72 1.07
N SER A 79 11.98 4.40 0.93
CA SER A 79 13.03 3.63 1.58
C SER A 79 13.42 2.38 0.80
N ILE A 80 14.70 2.04 0.86
CA ILE A 80 15.30 0.77 0.44
C ILE A 80 15.81 0.11 1.72
N ILE A 81 15.38 -1.12 1.99
CA ILE A 81 15.71 -1.87 3.20
C ILE A 81 16.25 -3.24 2.78
N GLN A 82 17.44 -3.59 3.24
CA GLN A 82 17.97 -4.95 3.11
C GLN A 82 17.44 -5.86 4.22
N PHE A 83 17.12 -7.10 3.88
CA PHE A 83 16.77 -8.14 4.83
C PHE A 83 17.89 -9.19 4.86
N GLU A 84 18.42 -9.46 6.06
CA GLU A 84 19.43 -10.50 6.27
C GLU A 84 18.77 -11.81 6.75
N GLY A 85 19.31 -12.95 6.34
CA GLY A 85 18.86 -14.27 6.82
C GLY A 85 17.52 -14.75 6.23
N ILE A 86 17.08 -14.15 5.13
CA ILE A 86 15.86 -14.55 4.41
C ILE A 86 16.13 -15.74 3.48
N GLU A 87 15.13 -16.60 3.31
CA GLU A 87 15.23 -17.79 2.46
C GLU A 87 14.87 -17.49 1.00
N SER A 88 13.91 -16.59 0.78
CA SER A 88 13.49 -16.16 -0.55
C SER A 88 12.82 -14.79 -0.55
N VAL A 89 12.75 -14.15 -1.72
CA VAL A 89 11.94 -12.94 -1.92
C VAL A 89 10.45 -13.22 -1.68
N LYS A 90 9.98 -14.42 -2.05
CA LYS A 90 8.59 -14.85 -1.85
C LYS A 90 8.22 -14.90 -0.37
N GLN A 91 9.13 -15.37 0.49
CA GLN A 91 8.92 -15.38 1.95
C GLN A 91 8.63 -13.97 2.47
N ILE A 92 9.42 -12.96 2.05
CA ILE A 92 9.22 -11.57 2.47
C ILE A 92 7.91 -11.02 1.91
N PHE A 93 7.61 -11.29 0.64
CA PHE A 93 6.34 -10.90 0.03
C PHE A 93 5.15 -11.44 0.82
N ASP A 94 5.14 -12.73 1.15
CA ASP A 94 4.07 -13.37 1.91
C ASP A 94 3.92 -12.79 3.32
N MET A 95 5.03 -12.48 3.99
CA MET A 95 5.01 -11.80 5.29
C MET A 95 4.43 -10.38 5.19
N VAL A 96 4.76 -9.63 4.14
CA VAL A 96 4.24 -8.27 3.93
C VAL A 96 2.74 -8.30 3.64
N VAL A 97 2.30 -9.20 2.76
CA VAL A 97 0.86 -9.39 2.47
C VAL A 97 0.13 -9.79 3.75
N PHE A 98 0.63 -10.79 4.48
CA PHE A 98 0.04 -11.23 5.75
C PHE A 98 -0.07 -10.08 6.77
N TYR A 99 0.99 -9.27 6.90
CA TYR A 99 1.00 -8.13 7.80
C TYR A 99 -0.08 -7.11 7.45
N PHE A 100 -0.18 -6.72 6.18
CA PHE A 100 -1.18 -5.74 5.75
C PHE A 100 -2.61 -6.32 5.78
N SER A 101 -2.78 -7.62 5.54
CA SER A 101 -4.07 -8.32 5.64
C SER A 101 -4.48 -8.61 7.08
N ASN A 102 -3.68 -8.27 8.09
CA ASN A 102 -4.01 -8.41 9.51
C ASN A 102 -3.53 -7.19 10.32
N MET A 103 -3.55 -6.02 9.68
CA MET A 103 -2.94 -4.80 10.20
C MET A 103 -3.60 -4.32 11.50
N GLU A 104 -4.89 -4.61 11.69
CA GLU A 104 -5.65 -4.29 12.91
C GLU A 104 -5.03 -4.90 14.17
N ILE A 105 -4.50 -6.13 14.05
CA ILE A 105 -3.82 -6.82 15.14
C ILE A 105 -2.52 -6.05 15.45
N GLY A 106 -1.68 -5.85 14.44
CA GLY A 106 -0.39 -5.18 14.62
C GLY A 106 -0.51 -3.74 15.11
N VAL A 107 -1.55 -3.01 14.70
CA VAL A 107 -1.83 -1.65 15.18
C VAL A 107 -2.27 -1.68 16.64
N SER A 108 -3.19 -2.57 17.01
CA SER A 108 -3.71 -2.67 18.38
C SER A 108 -2.65 -3.17 19.37
N GLU A 109 -1.78 -4.08 18.96
CA GLU A 109 -0.69 -4.60 19.81
C GLU A 109 0.43 -3.58 20.03
N LYS A 110 0.80 -2.82 18.98
CA LYS A 110 1.89 -1.84 19.08
C LYS A 110 1.48 -0.53 19.76
N LEU A 111 0.20 -0.18 19.71
CA LEU A 111 -0.32 1.06 20.28
C LEU A 111 -1.27 0.75 21.43
N GLU A 112 -0.74 0.65 22.65
CA GLU A 112 -1.49 0.28 23.88
C GLU A 112 -2.75 1.11 24.12
N THR A 113 -2.80 2.33 23.60
CA THR A 113 -3.95 3.24 23.75
C THR A 113 -4.93 3.20 22.57
N LEU A 114 -4.73 2.34 21.58
CA LEU A 114 -5.55 2.28 20.36
C LEU A 114 -6.07 0.87 20.16
N VAL A 115 -7.40 0.71 20.18
CA VAL A 115 -8.05 -0.55 19.80
C VAL A 115 -8.54 -0.41 18.38
N THR A 116 -8.07 -1.27 17.49
CA THR A 116 -8.47 -1.31 16.07
C THR A 116 -9.21 -2.60 15.77
N VAL A 117 -10.39 -2.48 15.17
CA VAL A 117 -11.26 -3.60 14.79
C VAL A 117 -11.48 -3.55 13.28
N ARG A 118 -11.51 -4.71 12.64
CA ARG A 118 -11.97 -4.85 11.25
C ARG A 118 -13.49 -5.02 11.25
N GLU A 119 -14.18 -4.16 10.51
CA GLU A 119 -15.65 -4.09 10.44
C GLU A 119 -16.22 -4.75 9.17
N ASN A 120 -15.37 -5.19 8.24
CA ASN A 120 -15.76 -5.95 7.06
C ASN A 120 -15.32 -7.42 7.15
N ASP A 121 -16.18 -8.32 6.67
CA ASP A 121 -15.78 -9.65 6.27
C ASP A 121 -15.25 -9.55 4.84
N ASP A 122 -13.94 -9.69 4.68
CA ASP A 122 -13.32 -9.71 3.34
C ASP A 122 -13.54 -11.09 2.70
N ASP A 123 -14.72 -11.26 2.10
CA ASP A 123 -15.09 -12.43 1.29
C ASP A 123 -14.52 -12.34 -0.15
N SER A 124 -13.51 -11.50 -0.40
CA SER A 124 -12.97 -11.35 -1.75
C SER A 124 -12.45 -12.70 -2.25
N THR A 125 -13.08 -13.21 -3.31
CA THR A 125 -12.66 -14.45 -3.97
C THR A 125 -11.53 -14.20 -4.99
N ILE A 126 -11.03 -12.95 -5.05
CA ILE A 126 -10.01 -12.54 -6.02
C ILE A 126 -8.66 -12.58 -5.34
N GLU A 127 -7.80 -13.46 -5.86
CA GLU A 127 -6.43 -13.59 -5.39
C GLU A 127 -5.67 -12.27 -5.57
N GLY A 128 -4.91 -11.88 -4.53
CA GLY A 128 -4.08 -10.68 -4.56
C GLY A 128 -4.83 -9.38 -4.28
N ILE A 129 -6.10 -9.44 -3.86
CA ILE A 129 -6.85 -8.26 -3.41
C ILE A 129 -7.30 -8.47 -1.98
N THR A 130 -7.16 -7.45 -1.14
CA THR A 130 -7.67 -7.47 0.23
C THR A 130 -8.22 -6.11 0.58
N GLN A 131 -9.38 -6.07 1.23
CA GLN A 131 -9.95 -4.84 1.75
C GLN A 131 -9.97 -4.84 3.28
N ASN A 132 -9.49 -3.75 3.86
CA ASN A 132 -9.48 -3.49 5.28
C ASN A 132 -10.36 -2.28 5.60
N PHE A 133 -11.56 -2.52 6.12
CA PHE A 133 -12.36 -1.48 6.76
C PHE A 133 -12.08 -1.50 8.27
N LEU A 134 -11.24 -0.58 8.73
CA LEU A 134 -10.73 -0.51 10.09
C LEU A 134 -11.38 0.62 10.87
N MET A 135 -11.81 0.28 12.08
CA MET A 135 -12.31 1.22 13.09
C MET A 135 -11.33 1.24 14.26
N SER A 136 -10.65 2.37 14.45
CA SER A 136 -9.73 2.58 15.57
C SER A 136 -10.35 3.48 16.63
N THR A 137 -10.31 3.07 17.90
CA THR A 137 -10.79 3.86 19.04
C THR A 137 -9.68 4.08 20.05
N THR A 138 -9.46 5.33 20.46
CA THR A 138 -8.48 5.64 21.51
C THR A 138 -9.04 5.33 22.90
N THR A 139 -8.36 4.47 23.64
CA THR A 139 -8.63 4.15 25.05
C THR A 139 -8.49 5.42 25.90
N GLY A 140 -9.61 5.92 26.43
CA GLY A 140 -9.66 7.06 27.36
C GLY A 140 -10.10 8.40 26.76
N LYS A 141 -9.93 8.64 25.45
CA LYS A 141 -10.43 9.86 24.78
C LYS A 141 -11.66 9.62 23.91
N PHE A 142 -12.02 8.34 23.66
CA PHE A 142 -13.13 7.93 22.80
C PHE A 142 -13.11 8.58 21.41
N VAL A 143 -11.92 8.97 20.93
CA VAL A 143 -11.73 9.44 19.56
C VAL A 143 -11.78 8.21 18.67
N ARG A 144 -12.68 8.24 17.69
CA ARG A 144 -12.81 7.22 16.65
C ARG A 144 -12.16 7.71 15.37
N MET A 145 -11.46 6.81 14.71
CA MET A 145 -10.87 7.01 13.39
C MET A 145 -11.29 5.84 12.51
N GLU A 146 -11.81 6.16 11.35
CA GLU A 146 -12.19 5.21 10.32
C GLU A 146 -11.15 5.20 9.23
N SER A 147 -10.82 4.02 8.72
CA SER A 147 -9.87 3.84 7.64
C SER A 147 -10.36 2.71 6.74
N ASN A 148 -10.72 3.04 5.50
CA ASN A 148 -11.08 2.06 4.49
C ASN A 148 -9.95 1.97 3.48
N ILE A 149 -9.27 0.83 3.43
CA ILE A 149 -8.06 0.61 2.63
C ILE A 149 -8.28 -0.60 1.72
N ILE A 150 -7.92 -0.47 0.46
CA ILE A 150 -7.79 -1.59 -0.47
C ILE A 150 -6.32 -1.87 -0.75
N MET A 151 -5.95 -3.15 -0.77
CA MET A 151 -4.61 -3.63 -1.03
C MET A 151 -4.62 -4.50 -2.29
N PHE A 152 -3.61 -4.31 -3.13
CA PHE A 152 -3.29 -5.14 -4.28
C PHE A 152 -1.90 -5.73 -4.07
N SER A 153 -1.77 -7.02 -4.34
CA SER A 153 -0.50 -7.74 -4.21
C SER A 153 -0.34 -8.71 -5.36
N GLU A 154 0.81 -8.66 -6.02
CA GLU A 154 1.14 -9.57 -7.11
C GLU A 154 2.62 -9.97 -7.01
N PHE A 155 2.89 -11.26 -7.22
CA PHE A 155 4.24 -11.81 -7.23
C PHE A 155 4.56 -12.32 -8.63
N TYR A 156 5.69 -11.91 -9.17
CA TYR A 156 6.18 -12.30 -10.47
C TYR A 156 7.40 -13.20 -10.30
N GLU A 157 7.29 -14.45 -10.73
CA GLU A 157 8.44 -15.33 -10.92
C GLU A 157 9.18 -14.92 -12.19
N ARG A 158 10.53 -14.84 -12.14
CA ARG A 158 11.33 -14.67 -13.35
C ARG A 158 12.00 -15.98 -13.71
N ASP A 159 11.48 -16.60 -14.77
CA ASP A 159 11.98 -17.87 -15.29
C ASP A 159 13.24 -17.70 -16.18
N ASP A 160 13.61 -16.47 -16.54
CA ASP A 160 14.67 -16.15 -17.50
C ASP A 160 16.07 -16.06 -16.89
N ILE A 161 16.18 -16.01 -15.55
CA ILE A 161 17.46 -15.93 -14.84
C ILE A 161 17.65 -17.21 -14.03
N GLN A 162 18.71 -17.97 -14.31
CA GLN A 162 19.11 -19.14 -13.52
C GLN A 162 19.75 -18.71 -12.19
N CYS A 163 18.96 -18.14 -11.28
CA CYS A 163 19.30 -17.98 -9.88
C CYS A 163 18.09 -18.46 -9.05
N SER A 164 18.33 -19.02 -7.88
CA SER A 164 17.31 -19.72 -7.09
C SER A 164 16.24 -18.82 -6.46
N ASP A 165 16.20 -17.52 -6.82
CA ASP A 165 15.42 -16.51 -6.11
C ASP A 165 15.08 -15.29 -7.00
N CYS A 166 14.75 -15.51 -8.27
CA CYS A 166 14.63 -14.46 -9.28
C CYS A 166 13.28 -13.72 -9.31
N GLY A 167 12.46 -13.79 -8.26
CA GLY A 167 11.15 -13.15 -8.25
C GLY A 167 11.17 -11.68 -7.80
N TYR A 168 10.09 -10.96 -8.07
CA TYR A 168 9.79 -9.72 -7.36
C TYR A 168 8.30 -9.63 -7.05
N GLY A 169 7.99 -9.07 -5.88
CA GLY A 169 6.63 -8.82 -5.45
C GLY A 169 6.32 -7.33 -5.43
N ILE A 170 5.10 -6.97 -5.83
CA ILE A 170 4.57 -5.62 -5.72
C ILE A 170 3.38 -5.68 -4.77
N VAL A 171 3.38 -4.79 -3.76
CA VAL A 171 2.22 -4.56 -2.89
C VAL A 171 1.89 -3.08 -2.93
N VAL A 172 0.63 -2.76 -3.25
CA VAL A 172 0.08 -1.41 -3.30
C VAL A 172 -1.10 -1.35 -2.36
N SER A 173 -1.27 -0.24 -1.65
CA SER A 173 -2.34 -0.04 -0.69
C SER A 173 -2.84 1.39 -0.81
N GLU A 174 -4.15 1.59 -0.84
CA GLU A 174 -4.76 2.90 -1.01
C GLU A 174 -6.09 3.06 -0.28
N PHE A 175 -6.43 4.31 0.05
CA PHE A 175 -7.69 4.67 0.70
C PHE A 175 -8.88 4.64 -0.27
N VAL A 176 -9.97 4.02 0.18
CA VAL A 176 -11.26 4.06 -0.50
C VAL A 176 -11.92 5.40 -0.24
N GLY A 177 -12.15 6.17 -1.30
CA GLY A 177 -12.77 7.48 -1.18
C GLY A 177 -14.29 7.45 -1.05
N VAL A 178 -14.98 6.54 -1.76
CA VAL A 178 -16.42 6.30 -1.62
C VAL A 178 -16.66 4.80 -1.53
N ASP A 179 -17.41 4.37 -0.53
CA ASP A 179 -17.90 2.99 -0.43
C ASP A 179 -19.43 3.02 -0.34
N GLU A 180 -20.12 2.50 -1.36
CA GLU A 180 -21.58 2.43 -1.37
C GLU A 180 -22.16 1.41 -0.37
N SER A 181 -21.34 0.43 0.06
CA SER A 181 -21.74 -0.56 1.07
C SER A 181 -21.58 -0.02 2.48
N TYR A 182 -20.62 0.88 2.68
CA TYR A 182 -20.34 1.56 3.95
C TYR A 182 -20.35 3.08 3.72
N PRO A 183 -21.53 3.68 3.47
CA PRO A 183 -21.64 5.10 3.22
C PRO A 183 -21.36 5.90 4.50
N TYR A 184 -20.40 6.83 4.40
CA TYR A 184 -20.08 7.84 5.42
C TYR A 184 -21.23 8.85 5.63
#